data_AF-A0A928N664-F1
#
_entry.id   AF-A0A928N664-F1
#
_cell.length_a   1.000
_cell.length_b   1.000
_cell.length_c   1.000
_cell.angle_alpha   90.00
_cell.angle_beta   90.00
_cell.angle_gamma   90.00
#
_symmetry.space_group_name_H-M   'P 1'
#
loop_
_entity.id
_entity.type
_entity.pdbx_description
1 polymer ?
#
loop_
_entity_poly.entity_id
_entity_poly.type
_entity_poly.pdbx_seq_one_letter_code
_entity_poly.pdbx_strand_id
1 'polypeptide(L)'
;MNPMTNFDFLLSEPQFSTFSDVAVNAEKILTIDAAASVLNCRRAMEFAVKWMYSVDTDLHMPYDATLIILMNSAEFRELIGEDMYRRMDFIRKAGNIAAHGEKKISMEQAELCLENLYYFLDYVAYCYSKNYAKGRFDADLLELTTEEALSFVTEETIDVESLLAENKALKEELTARRAAGQQTYVPTPLNLSEFKTRKIYIDTQLTEAGWVENKTWKHDVPLAGMHNESGVGFIDYVLYDDMLKPLAIIEVKRSCEDRAAGRLQARLYADSLEKQYGRRPVIFLTNGFETWIDDDHYPERKVAAIYARQDLQKLFSLREARTSLTHVAVDKTIAPRQYQVDAVKAACDALDAKNRRRALLVMAPGAERTRTAVALCKVLFEHGWVRNILFLSDTASSVSLAKRCFANLFSDISVTNLCEEKNNLFAQCVCSTYQTMFNRIDEEDDDDRKLFTNGHFDLLICDEAQRSIDTAYREILNYFDAPMLGLTATPKNKLDKNTYAFFEAEGVQRSAQKSM
;
A
#
# COMPACT_ATOMS: atom_id res chain seq x y z
N MET A 1 37.90 -19.88 -13.37
CA MET A 1 37.71 -18.52 -12.82
C MET A 1 36.25 -18.47 -12.45
N ASN A 2 35.92 -18.17 -11.20
CA ASN A 2 34.51 -17.96 -10.84
C ASN A 2 33.98 -16.87 -11.77
N PRO A 3 32.81 -17.07 -12.39
CA PRO A 3 32.26 -16.07 -13.27
C PRO A 3 31.98 -14.78 -12.48
N MET A 4 32.38 -13.65 -13.06
CA MET A 4 32.19 -12.33 -12.45
C MET A 4 30.70 -12.01 -12.39
N THR A 5 30.22 -11.54 -11.25
CA THR A 5 28.83 -11.06 -11.08
C THR A 5 28.77 -9.54 -10.95
N ASN A 6 27.58 -8.95 -11.13
CA ASN A 6 27.38 -7.51 -10.88
C ASN A 6 27.62 -7.12 -9.42
N PHE A 7 27.67 -8.08 -8.48
CA PHE A 7 27.78 -7.83 -7.04
C PHE A 7 29.18 -8.07 -6.47
N ASP A 8 30.13 -8.57 -7.27
CA ASP A 8 31.47 -8.93 -6.81
C ASP A 8 32.26 -7.74 -6.22
N PHE A 9 31.92 -6.51 -6.61
CA PHE A 9 32.55 -5.30 -6.05
C PHE A 9 32.35 -5.18 -4.53
N LEU A 10 31.25 -5.74 -4.00
CA LEU A 10 30.94 -5.75 -2.57
C LEU A 10 31.82 -6.71 -1.77
N LEU A 11 32.31 -7.80 -2.41
CA LEU A 11 33.13 -8.84 -1.75
C LEU A 11 34.49 -8.31 -1.29
N SER A 12 34.92 -7.17 -1.82
CA SER A 12 36.18 -6.51 -1.43
C SER A 12 36.14 -5.86 -0.04
N GLU A 13 34.95 -5.66 0.52
CA GLU A 13 34.73 -4.95 1.79
C GLU A 13 34.09 -5.88 2.83
N PRO A 14 34.85 -6.39 3.83
CA PRO A 14 34.36 -7.39 4.79
C PRO A 14 33.11 -6.98 5.56
N GLN A 15 32.89 -5.67 5.75
CA GLN A 15 31.73 -5.10 6.43
C GLN A 15 30.39 -5.37 5.71
N PHE A 16 30.41 -5.72 4.42
CA PHE A 16 29.23 -6.04 3.61
C PHE A 16 28.92 -7.54 3.51
N SER A 17 29.72 -8.39 4.16
CA SER A 17 29.59 -9.85 4.13
C SER A 17 28.20 -10.36 4.52
N THR A 18 27.45 -9.61 5.33
CA THR A 18 26.08 -9.95 5.74
C THR A 18 25.09 -10.01 4.57
N PHE A 19 25.34 -9.32 3.46
CA PHE A 19 24.43 -9.27 2.31
C PHE A 19 25.09 -9.48 0.95
N SER A 20 26.42 -9.31 0.83
CA SER A 20 27.14 -9.44 -0.43
C SER A 20 27.03 -10.84 -1.05
N ASP A 21 27.20 -11.88 -0.22
CA ASP A 21 27.16 -13.27 -0.70
C ASP A 21 25.75 -13.67 -1.17
N VAL A 22 24.72 -13.15 -0.50
CA VAL A 22 23.32 -13.36 -0.87
C VAL A 22 23.01 -12.66 -2.21
N ALA A 23 23.54 -11.46 -2.43
CA ALA A 23 23.36 -10.73 -3.69
C ALA A 23 24.04 -11.44 -4.87
N VAL A 24 25.28 -11.91 -4.68
CA VAL A 24 26.01 -12.73 -5.68
C VAL A 24 25.24 -14.01 -6.00
N ASN A 25 24.68 -14.68 -4.98
CA ASN A 25 23.87 -15.89 -5.18
C ASN A 25 22.56 -15.60 -5.93
N ALA A 26 21.93 -14.45 -5.67
CA ALA A 26 20.73 -14.03 -6.38
C ALA A 26 20.95 -13.98 -7.90
N GLU A 27 22.10 -13.46 -8.35
CA GLU A 27 22.44 -13.41 -9.77
C GLU A 27 22.74 -14.80 -10.34
N LYS A 28 23.54 -15.61 -9.64
CA LYS A 28 23.95 -16.94 -10.11
C LYS A 28 22.80 -17.92 -10.30
N ILE A 29 21.76 -17.83 -9.47
CA ILE A 29 20.61 -18.74 -9.54
C ILE A 29 19.57 -18.32 -10.58
N LEU A 30 19.67 -17.11 -11.15
CA LEU A 30 18.69 -16.54 -12.09
C LEU A 30 18.35 -17.50 -13.24
N THR A 31 19.37 -18.09 -13.89
CA THR A 31 19.18 -18.96 -15.06
C THR A 31 18.64 -20.35 -14.71
N ILE A 32 18.56 -20.68 -13.41
CA ILE A 32 18.11 -21.97 -12.88
C ILE A 32 16.70 -21.84 -12.32
N ASP A 33 16.50 -20.86 -11.45
CA ASP A 33 15.23 -20.58 -10.80
C ASP A 33 15.08 -19.06 -10.56
N ALA A 34 14.30 -18.44 -11.44
CA ALA A 34 13.97 -17.02 -11.37
C ALA A 34 13.25 -16.64 -10.06
N ALA A 35 12.42 -17.52 -9.49
CA ALA A 35 11.74 -17.26 -8.23
C ALA A 35 12.74 -17.27 -7.07
N ALA A 36 13.63 -18.26 -7.02
CA ALA A 36 14.71 -18.31 -6.02
C ALA A 36 15.66 -17.10 -6.13
N SER A 37 15.96 -16.65 -7.34
CA SER A 37 16.74 -15.42 -7.60
C SER A 37 16.07 -14.20 -6.99
N VAL A 38 14.77 -14.01 -7.22
CA VAL A 38 14.00 -12.89 -6.67
C VAL A 38 13.90 -12.97 -5.14
N LEU A 39 13.73 -14.17 -4.57
CA LEU A 39 13.76 -14.36 -3.11
C LEU A 39 15.10 -13.93 -2.50
N ASN A 40 16.21 -14.33 -3.13
CA ASN A 40 17.55 -13.90 -2.72
C ASN A 40 17.76 -12.40 -2.90
N CYS A 41 17.18 -11.78 -3.94
CA CYS A 41 17.21 -10.32 -4.09
C CYS A 41 16.53 -9.61 -2.91
N ARG A 42 15.33 -10.06 -2.54
CA ARG A 42 14.59 -9.51 -1.39
C ARG A 42 15.36 -9.71 -0.09
N ARG A 43 15.96 -10.88 0.11
CA ARG A 43 16.75 -11.21 1.30
C ARG A 43 18.02 -10.35 1.40
N ALA A 44 18.77 -10.21 0.32
CA ALA A 44 19.96 -9.35 0.27
C ALA A 44 19.60 -7.89 0.58
N MET A 45 18.51 -7.39 0.00
CA MET A 45 18.00 -6.06 0.29
C MET A 45 17.62 -5.91 1.78
N GLU A 46 16.90 -6.88 2.36
CA GLU A 46 16.53 -6.85 3.77
C GLU A 46 17.75 -6.82 4.69
N PHE A 47 18.76 -7.64 4.40
CA PHE A 47 20.00 -7.69 5.17
C PHE A 47 20.78 -6.40 5.08
N ALA A 48 20.87 -5.79 3.90
CA ALA A 48 21.51 -4.48 3.72
C ALA A 48 20.76 -3.37 4.47
N VAL A 49 19.41 -3.34 4.44
CA VAL A 49 18.62 -2.37 5.20
C VAL A 49 18.86 -2.54 6.71
N LYS A 50 18.75 -3.77 7.23
CA LYS A 50 19.02 -4.06 8.64
C LYS A 50 20.44 -3.68 9.05
N TRP A 51 21.41 -3.92 8.18
CA TRP A 51 22.79 -3.50 8.37
C TRP A 51 22.92 -1.97 8.44
N MET A 52 22.27 -1.21 7.54
CA MET A 52 22.26 0.26 7.58
C MET A 52 21.76 0.80 8.94
N TYR A 53 20.65 0.27 9.46
CA TYR A 53 20.15 0.63 10.80
C TYR A 53 21.12 0.26 11.93
N SER A 54 21.98 -0.73 11.71
CA SER A 54 23.02 -1.12 12.67
C SER A 54 24.24 -0.20 12.66
N VAL A 55 24.46 0.58 11.60
CA VAL A 55 25.68 1.39 11.41
C VAL A 55 25.43 2.90 11.31
N ASP A 56 24.22 3.33 10.98
CA ASP A 56 23.90 4.75 10.78
C ASP A 56 23.15 5.33 11.98
N THR A 57 23.66 6.41 12.58
CA THR A 57 23.04 7.05 13.75
C THR A 57 21.82 7.89 13.40
N ASP A 58 21.68 8.30 12.12
CA ASP A 58 20.49 9.03 11.68
C ASP A 58 19.28 8.08 11.55
N LEU A 59 19.54 6.77 11.44
CA LEU A 59 18.52 5.73 11.38
C LEU A 59 18.20 5.18 12.77
N HIS A 60 17.09 5.64 13.33
CA HIS A 60 16.59 5.16 14.62
C HIS A 60 15.75 3.91 14.44
N MET A 61 16.07 2.85 15.18
CA MET A 61 15.29 1.62 15.12
C MET A 61 13.83 1.88 15.49
N PRO A 62 12.87 1.54 14.60
CA PRO A 62 11.46 1.60 14.92
C PRO A 62 11.10 0.47 15.91
N TYR A 63 9.82 0.39 16.26
CA TYR A 63 9.33 -0.57 17.26
C TYR A 63 9.47 -2.05 16.85
N ASP A 64 9.73 -2.33 15.56
CA ASP A 64 9.83 -3.67 14.99
C ASP A 64 10.75 -3.62 13.75
N ALA A 65 11.56 -4.68 13.55
CA ALA A 65 12.59 -4.77 12.52
C ALA A 65 12.13 -5.45 11.22
N THR A 66 10.83 -5.62 10.98
CA THR A 66 10.35 -6.09 9.67
C THR A 66 10.71 -5.10 8.55
N LEU A 67 11.03 -5.65 7.37
CA LEU A 67 11.48 -4.89 6.21
C LEU A 67 10.55 -3.72 5.86
N ILE A 68 9.23 -3.95 5.87
CA ILE A 68 8.25 -2.92 5.52
C ILE A 68 8.28 -1.74 6.51
N ILE A 69 8.48 -2.00 7.80
CA ILE A 69 8.54 -0.94 8.83
C ILE A 69 9.80 -0.12 8.65
N LEU A 70 10.94 -0.78 8.45
CA LEU A 70 12.22 -0.13 8.20
C LEU A 70 12.16 0.74 6.93
N MET A 71 11.65 0.20 5.82
CA MET A 71 11.53 0.95 4.56
C MET A 71 10.60 2.16 4.64
N ASN A 72 9.63 2.17 5.56
CA ASN A 72 8.64 3.23 5.70
C ASN A 72 8.92 4.20 6.85
N SER A 73 10.02 4.06 7.57
CA SER A 73 10.46 5.07 8.54
C SER A 73 10.74 6.39 7.82
N ALA A 74 10.40 7.51 8.46
CA ALA A 74 10.53 8.83 7.84
C ALA A 74 12.01 9.14 7.52
N GLU A 75 12.90 8.79 8.45
CA GLU A 75 14.34 8.95 8.35
C GLU A 75 14.89 8.14 7.17
N PHE A 76 14.45 6.88 7.02
CA PHE A 76 14.88 6.04 5.92
C PHE A 76 14.40 6.55 4.57
N ARG A 77 13.11 6.93 4.46
CA ARG A 77 12.56 7.50 3.21
C ARG A 77 13.27 8.78 2.78
N GLU A 78 13.59 9.65 3.73
CA GLU A 78 14.37 10.87 3.47
C GLU A 78 15.80 10.53 3.02
N LEU A 79 16.41 9.51 3.63
CA LEU A 79 17.77 9.08 3.31
C LEU A 79 17.89 8.56 1.88
N ILE A 80 17.04 7.61 1.47
CA ILE A 80 17.16 6.92 0.18
C ILE A 80 16.49 7.66 -0.99
N GLY A 81 15.49 8.49 -0.69
CA GLY A 81 14.67 9.16 -1.70
C GLY A 81 13.64 8.25 -2.40
N GLU A 82 12.68 8.90 -3.06
CA GLU A 82 11.50 8.25 -3.66
C GLU A 82 11.83 7.26 -4.78
N ASP A 83 12.80 7.58 -5.64
CA ASP A 83 13.14 6.71 -6.77
C ASP A 83 13.77 5.39 -6.30
N MET A 84 14.66 5.46 -5.31
CA MET A 84 15.24 4.25 -4.72
C MET A 84 14.18 3.44 -3.97
N TYR A 85 13.31 4.12 -3.23
CA TYR A 85 12.19 3.46 -2.54
C TYR A 85 11.33 2.66 -3.50
N ARG A 86 11.01 3.20 -4.70
CA ARG A 86 10.24 2.49 -5.74
C ARG A 86 10.95 1.25 -6.28
N ARG A 87 12.28 1.30 -6.43
CA ARG A 87 13.09 0.13 -6.82
C ARG A 87 13.03 -0.95 -5.74
N MET A 88 13.19 -0.56 -4.49
CA MET A 88 13.13 -1.47 -3.35
C MET A 88 11.73 -2.07 -3.16
N ASP A 89 10.67 -1.27 -3.31
CA ASP A 89 9.28 -1.75 -3.19
C ASP A 89 8.93 -2.76 -4.29
N PHE A 90 9.49 -2.61 -5.50
CA PHE A 90 9.38 -3.63 -6.54
C PHE A 90 9.99 -4.97 -6.12
N ILE A 91 11.22 -4.95 -5.59
CA ILE A 91 11.89 -6.17 -5.10
C ILE A 91 11.07 -6.81 -3.98
N ARG A 92 10.52 -6.00 -3.06
CA ARG A 92 9.65 -6.48 -1.99
C ARG A 92 8.41 -7.18 -2.54
N LYS A 93 7.69 -6.56 -3.48
CA LYS A 93 6.47 -7.12 -4.11
C LYS A 93 6.75 -8.38 -4.91
N ALA A 94 7.78 -8.36 -5.74
CA ALA A 94 8.20 -9.52 -6.52
C ALA A 94 8.68 -10.67 -5.61
N GLY A 95 9.42 -10.34 -4.53
CA GLY A 95 9.86 -11.31 -3.53
C GLY A 95 8.74 -11.87 -2.66
N ASN A 96 7.65 -11.14 -2.45
CA ASN A 96 6.43 -11.73 -1.91
C ASN A 96 5.89 -12.75 -2.92
N ILE A 97 5.57 -12.33 -4.15
CA ILE A 97 5.05 -13.23 -5.20
C ILE A 97 5.89 -14.50 -5.38
N ALA A 98 7.23 -14.39 -5.36
CA ALA A 98 8.15 -15.51 -5.50
C ALA A 98 8.12 -16.52 -4.35
N ALA A 99 7.77 -16.09 -3.14
CA ALA A 99 7.61 -16.98 -1.99
C ALA A 99 6.40 -17.92 -2.14
N HIS A 100 5.46 -17.53 -3.01
CA HIS A 100 4.17 -18.17 -3.21
C HIS A 100 4.20 -19.00 -4.49
N GLY A 101 4.52 -20.29 -4.37
CA GLY A 101 4.87 -21.20 -5.47
C GLY A 101 3.82 -21.41 -6.57
N GLU A 102 2.61 -20.86 -6.44
CA GLU A 102 1.57 -20.90 -7.50
C GLU A 102 1.74 -19.80 -8.57
N LYS A 103 2.29 -18.63 -8.21
CA LYS A 103 2.43 -17.48 -9.12
C LYS A 103 3.81 -17.49 -9.76
N LYS A 104 3.86 -17.59 -11.09
CA LYS A 104 5.14 -17.63 -11.83
C LYS A 104 5.78 -16.24 -11.90
N ILE A 105 6.98 -16.11 -11.38
CA ILE A 105 7.89 -15.00 -11.67
C ILE A 105 8.42 -15.16 -13.10
N SER A 106 8.27 -14.13 -13.91
CA SER A 106 8.86 -14.07 -15.25
C SER A 106 10.36 -13.76 -15.19
N MET A 107 11.10 -14.17 -16.21
CA MET A 107 12.53 -13.86 -16.32
C MET A 107 12.78 -12.34 -16.28
N GLU A 108 11.96 -11.56 -16.99
CA GLU A 108 12.07 -10.09 -17.04
C GLU A 108 11.86 -9.45 -15.66
N GLN A 109 10.96 -9.99 -14.84
CA GLN A 109 10.79 -9.54 -13.45
C GLN A 109 12.02 -9.84 -12.59
N ALA A 110 12.63 -11.01 -12.77
CA ALA A 110 13.81 -11.41 -12.01
C ALA A 110 15.05 -10.59 -12.40
N GLU A 111 15.27 -10.36 -13.69
CA GLU A 111 16.31 -9.45 -14.21
C GLU A 111 16.14 -8.03 -13.64
N LEU A 112 14.92 -7.50 -13.65
CA LEU A 112 14.63 -6.17 -13.09
C LEU A 112 14.81 -6.12 -11.57
N CYS A 113 14.56 -7.22 -10.84
CA CYS A 113 14.88 -7.31 -9.41
C CYS A 113 16.38 -7.20 -9.16
N LEU A 114 17.21 -7.88 -9.96
CA LEU A 114 18.68 -7.81 -9.86
C LEU A 114 19.20 -6.43 -10.20
N GLU A 115 18.69 -5.81 -11.27
CA GLU A 115 19.03 -4.44 -11.63
C GLU A 115 18.68 -3.45 -10.50
N ASN A 116 17.48 -3.56 -9.94
CA ASN A 116 17.04 -2.72 -8.83
C ASN A 116 17.87 -2.95 -7.56
N LEU A 117 18.24 -4.20 -7.27
CA LEU A 117 19.10 -4.55 -6.14
C LEU A 117 20.49 -3.95 -6.33
N TYR A 118 21.05 -4.04 -7.54
CA TYR A 118 22.34 -3.45 -7.88
C TYR A 118 22.38 -1.96 -7.56
N TYR A 119 21.38 -1.20 -8.00
CA TYR A 119 21.36 0.25 -7.73
C TYR A 119 21.23 0.58 -6.24
N PHE A 120 20.48 -0.22 -5.48
CA PHE A 120 20.41 -0.04 -4.04
C PHE A 120 21.76 -0.36 -3.37
N LEU A 121 22.42 -1.45 -3.73
CA LEU A 121 23.70 -1.83 -3.14
C LEU A 121 24.87 -0.94 -3.62
N ASP A 122 24.81 -0.38 -4.83
CA ASP A 122 25.71 0.67 -5.29
C ASP A 122 25.58 1.93 -4.43
N TYR A 123 24.35 2.33 -4.09
CA TYR A 123 24.12 3.43 -3.13
C TYR A 123 24.70 3.11 -1.74
N VAL A 124 24.48 1.90 -1.22
CA VAL A 124 25.06 1.48 0.07
C VAL A 124 26.60 1.52 0.01
N ALA A 125 27.20 0.97 -1.04
CA ALA A 125 28.64 1.01 -1.22
C ALA A 125 29.15 2.45 -1.34
N TYR A 126 28.47 3.30 -2.09
CA TYR A 126 28.80 4.72 -2.20
C TYR A 126 28.83 5.42 -0.83
N CYS A 127 27.83 5.16 -0.01
CA CYS A 127 27.70 5.80 1.30
C CYS A 127 28.72 5.28 2.33
N TYR A 128 29.03 3.99 2.31
CA TYR A 128 29.72 3.35 3.45
C TYR A 128 31.06 2.66 3.12
N SER A 129 31.37 2.40 1.84
CA SER A 129 32.66 1.81 1.42
C SER A 129 33.81 2.80 1.65
N LYS A 130 35.01 2.26 1.92
CA LYS A 130 36.23 3.06 1.97
C LYS A 130 36.75 3.39 0.57
N ASN A 131 36.58 2.47 -0.37
CA ASN A 131 37.12 2.54 -1.74
C ASN A 131 36.02 2.39 -2.78
N TYR A 132 35.01 3.26 -2.71
CA TYR A 132 33.94 3.25 -3.70
C TYR A 132 34.47 3.53 -5.12
N ALA A 133 34.10 2.67 -6.05
CA ALA A 133 34.28 2.88 -7.48
C ALA A 133 32.91 2.80 -8.16
N LYS A 134 32.55 3.86 -8.89
CA LYS A 134 31.27 3.92 -9.60
C LYS A 134 31.20 2.82 -10.65
N GLY A 135 30.24 1.92 -10.49
CA GLY A 135 29.94 0.87 -11.47
C GLY A 135 28.73 1.20 -12.35
N ARG A 136 28.35 0.23 -13.18
CA ARG A 136 27.05 0.17 -13.85
C ARG A 136 26.57 -1.28 -13.82
N PHE A 137 25.26 -1.47 -13.79
CA PHE A 137 24.67 -2.78 -14.01
C PHE A 137 24.95 -3.23 -15.44
N ASP A 138 25.36 -4.48 -15.59
CA ASP A 138 25.67 -5.11 -16.87
C ASP A 138 24.76 -6.33 -17.06
N ALA A 139 23.77 -6.17 -17.94
CA ALA A 139 22.78 -7.20 -18.25
C ALA A 139 23.43 -8.40 -18.98
N ASP A 140 24.56 -8.20 -19.65
CA ASP A 140 25.27 -9.26 -20.37
C ASP A 140 25.91 -10.27 -19.39
N LEU A 141 26.12 -9.89 -18.12
CA LEU A 141 26.62 -10.79 -17.07
C LEU A 141 25.57 -11.79 -16.57
N LEU A 142 24.29 -11.57 -16.86
CA LEU A 142 23.20 -12.46 -16.44
C LEU A 142 23.19 -13.79 -17.22
N GLU A 143 23.91 -13.86 -18.35
CA GLU A 143 24.06 -15.06 -19.18
C GLU A 143 25.19 -15.97 -18.67
N LEU A 144 25.02 -16.61 -17.51
CA LEU A 144 26.00 -17.55 -16.96
C LEU A 144 25.45 -18.99 -16.85
N THR A 145 26.27 -19.94 -17.34
CA THR A 145 25.94 -21.37 -17.47
C THR A 145 26.05 -22.15 -16.15
N THR A 146 24.88 -22.49 -15.61
CA THR A 146 24.39 -23.73 -14.97
C THR A 146 25.26 -24.68 -14.12
N GLU A 147 26.59 -24.59 -14.02
CA GLU A 147 27.39 -25.65 -13.34
C GLU A 147 27.83 -25.35 -11.88
N GLU A 148 27.59 -24.15 -11.32
CA GLU A 148 28.08 -23.81 -9.96
C GLU A 148 27.00 -23.49 -8.90
N ALA A 149 25.71 -23.49 -9.23
CA ALA A 149 24.67 -22.94 -8.34
C ALA A 149 24.03 -23.91 -7.34
N LEU A 150 24.58 -25.12 -7.15
CA LEU A 150 24.04 -26.12 -6.23
C LEU A 150 24.85 -26.22 -4.94
N SER A 151 24.84 -25.16 -4.16
CA SER A 151 24.99 -25.21 -2.70
C SER A 151 24.56 -23.87 -2.12
N PHE A 152 24.07 -23.85 -0.88
CA PHE A 152 23.63 -22.68 -0.11
C PHE A 152 22.15 -22.30 -0.28
N VAL A 153 21.31 -23.13 0.33
CA VAL A 153 20.13 -22.66 1.07
C VAL A 153 20.45 -22.87 2.54
N THR A 154 20.85 -21.81 3.25
CA THR A 154 20.82 -21.78 4.71
C THR A 154 19.76 -20.78 5.15
N GLU A 155 18.83 -21.24 5.99
CA GLU A 155 17.87 -20.42 6.73
C GLU A 155 18.64 -19.66 7.84
N GLU A 156 19.34 -18.60 7.47
CA GLU A 156 19.93 -17.67 8.42
C GLU A 156 19.08 -16.41 8.46
N THR A 157 18.45 -16.14 9.61
CA THR A 157 17.83 -14.85 9.90
C THR A 157 18.85 -13.95 10.59
N ILE A 158 19.08 -12.75 10.05
CA ILE A 158 19.96 -11.77 10.70
C ILE A 158 19.20 -11.08 11.84
N ASP A 159 19.76 -11.16 13.04
CA ASP A 159 19.31 -10.43 14.22
C ASP A 159 19.93 -9.02 14.27
N VAL A 160 19.06 -8.00 14.26
CA VAL A 160 19.48 -6.60 14.27
C VAL A 160 20.12 -6.23 15.61
N GLU A 161 19.70 -6.83 16.72
CA GLU A 161 20.29 -6.55 18.04
C GLU A 161 21.76 -7.00 18.10
N SER A 162 22.05 -8.19 17.56
CA SER A 162 23.44 -8.65 17.42
C SER A 162 24.29 -7.72 16.56
N LEU A 163 23.76 -7.25 15.42
CA LEU A 163 24.48 -6.31 14.56
C LEU A 163 24.75 -4.97 15.25
N LEU A 164 23.77 -4.46 16.01
CA LEU A 164 23.91 -3.22 16.79
C LEU A 164 25.02 -3.33 17.84
N ALA A 165 25.18 -4.51 18.45
CA ALA A 165 26.24 -4.77 19.41
C ALA A 165 27.62 -4.81 18.75
N GLU A 166 27.73 -5.48 17.60
CA GLU A 166 28.98 -5.62 16.83
C GLU A 166 29.46 -4.27 16.26
N ASN A 167 28.55 -3.49 15.67
CA ASN A 167 28.87 -2.26 14.96
C ASN A 167 28.94 -1.01 15.85
N LYS A 168 28.74 -1.16 17.17
CA LYS A 168 28.66 -0.03 18.10
C LYS A 168 29.83 0.96 18.00
N ALA A 169 31.04 0.44 17.77
CA ALA A 169 32.25 1.26 17.67
C ALA A 169 32.42 1.97 16.31
N LEU A 170 31.75 1.49 15.26
CA LEU A 170 31.88 1.99 13.89
C LEU A 170 30.77 2.96 13.48
N LYS A 171 29.71 3.06 14.29
CA LYS A 171 28.51 3.86 13.99
C LYS A 171 28.80 5.32 13.63
N GLU A 172 29.59 6.00 14.47
CA GLU A 172 29.89 7.41 14.27
C GLU A 172 30.75 7.64 13.00
N GLU A 173 31.73 6.77 12.76
CA GLU A 173 32.60 6.84 11.58
C GLU A 173 31.82 6.65 10.27
N LEU A 174 30.95 5.63 10.23
CA LEU A 174 30.17 5.29 9.03
C LEU A 174 29.09 6.33 8.74
N THR A 175 28.45 6.89 9.78
CA THR A 175 27.48 7.97 9.59
C THR A 175 28.15 9.23 9.03
N ALA A 176 29.33 9.60 9.55
CA ALA A 176 30.09 10.75 9.07
C ALA A 176 30.55 10.56 7.61
N ARG A 177 30.94 9.34 7.23
CA ARG A 177 31.31 9.01 5.85
C ARG A 177 30.13 9.20 4.90
N ARG A 178 28.95 8.66 5.25
CA ARG A 178 27.74 8.84 4.46
C ARG A 178 27.37 10.33 4.35
N ALA A 179 27.40 11.09 5.45
CA ALA A 179 27.10 12.53 5.42
C ALA A 179 28.01 13.31 4.46
N ALA A 180 29.30 12.95 4.41
CA ALA A 180 30.27 13.55 3.49
C ALA A 180 30.05 13.14 2.03
N GLY A 181 29.68 11.88 1.78
CA GLY A 181 29.45 11.35 0.43
C GLY A 181 28.10 11.73 -0.16
N GLN A 182 27.02 11.76 0.61
CA GLN A 182 25.64 11.85 0.11
C GLN A 182 25.39 13.10 -0.76
N GLN A 183 26.07 14.22 -0.48
CA GLN A 183 25.91 15.46 -1.25
C GLN A 183 26.35 15.33 -2.73
N THR A 184 27.20 14.36 -3.06
CA THR A 184 27.73 14.17 -4.42
C THR A 184 27.19 12.92 -5.11
N TYR A 185 26.32 12.13 -4.45
CA TYR A 185 25.69 11.00 -5.13
C TYR A 185 24.71 11.53 -6.16
N VAL A 186 24.83 11.05 -7.39
CA VAL A 186 23.82 11.27 -8.43
C VAL A 186 23.15 9.93 -8.64
N PRO A 187 21.95 9.71 -8.07
CA PRO A 187 21.19 8.49 -8.30
C PRO A 187 21.03 8.26 -9.79
N THR A 188 21.25 7.03 -10.24
CA THR A 188 20.89 6.66 -11.62
C THR A 188 19.37 6.80 -11.73
N PRO A 189 18.87 7.74 -12.56
CA PRO A 189 17.45 7.98 -12.66
C PRO A 189 16.77 6.67 -13.04
N LEU A 190 15.63 6.39 -12.41
CA LEU A 190 14.76 5.33 -12.90
C LEU A 190 14.47 5.64 -14.36
N ASN A 191 14.85 4.77 -15.30
CA ASN A 191 14.67 5.05 -16.72
C ASN A 191 13.20 4.87 -17.08
N LEU A 192 12.42 5.87 -16.71
CA LEU A 192 10.99 5.89 -16.85
C LEU A 192 10.62 5.84 -18.32
N SER A 193 11.45 6.21 -19.29
CA SER A 193 11.01 6.31 -20.70
C SER A 193 10.57 4.97 -21.31
N GLU A 194 11.04 3.85 -20.78
CA GLU A 194 10.80 2.52 -21.34
C GLU A 194 9.40 1.99 -20.98
N PHE A 195 8.57 1.78 -22.01
CA PHE A 195 7.23 1.21 -21.86
C PHE A 195 7.29 -0.21 -21.27
N LYS A 196 8.31 -1.00 -21.65
CA LYS A 196 8.54 -2.36 -21.17
C LYS A 196 8.69 -2.41 -19.64
N THR A 197 9.52 -1.55 -19.06
CA THR A 197 9.72 -1.49 -17.61
C THR A 197 8.40 -1.16 -16.89
N ARG A 198 7.62 -0.18 -17.36
CA ARG A 198 6.32 0.13 -16.74
C ARG A 198 5.36 -1.06 -16.77
N LYS A 199 5.32 -1.77 -17.90
CA LYS A 199 4.51 -2.99 -18.02
C LYS A 199 4.90 -4.00 -16.95
N ILE A 200 6.20 -4.27 -16.76
CA ILE A 200 6.68 -5.17 -15.69
C ILE A 200 6.20 -4.72 -14.30
N TYR A 201 6.27 -3.41 -13.97
CA TYR A 201 5.77 -2.89 -12.70
C TYR A 201 4.25 -3.06 -12.52
N ILE A 202 3.46 -2.84 -13.57
CA ILE A 202 2.00 -2.94 -13.53
C ILE A 202 1.57 -4.41 -13.44
N ASP A 203 2.19 -5.27 -14.24
CA ASP A 203 1.92 -6.70 -14.29
C ASP A 203 2.23 -7.37 -12.93
N THR A 204 3.33 -6.95 -12.27
CA THR A 204 3.65 -7.34 -10.88
C THR A 204 2.56 -6.90 -9.89
N GLN A 205 2.09 -5.65 -9.98
CA GLN A 205 1.02 -5.15 -9.10
C GLN A 205 -0.30 -5.89 -9.29
N LEU A 206 -0.65 -6.22 -10.53
CA LEU A 206 -1.86 -6.98 -10.84
C LEU A 206 -1.78 -8.40 -10.30
N THR A 207 -0.62 -9.05 -10.44
CA THR A 207 -0.36 -10.38 -9.88
C THR A 207 -0.43 -10.39 -8.34
N GLU A 208 0.14 -9.37 -7.70
CA GLU A 208 0.05 -9.14 -6.24
C GLU A 208 -1.43 -8.98 -5.80
N ALA A 209 -2.23 -8.21 -6.56
CA ALA A 209 -3.66 -8.02 -6.32
C ALA A 209 -4.54 -9.23 -6.70
N GLY A 210 -3.95 -10.36 -7.10
CA GLY A 210 -4.64 -11.62 -7.38
C GLY A 210 -5.23 -11.71 -8.80
N TRP A 211 -4.82 -10.86 -9.73
CA TRP A 211 -5.17 -10.98 -11.15
C TRP A 211 -4.29 -12.00 -11.86
N VAL A 212 -4.86 -12.71 -12.84
CA VAL A 212 -4.22 -13.80 -13.59
C VAL A 212 -4.34 -13.51 -15.08
N GLU A 213 -3.19 -13.42 -15.75
CA GLU A 213 -3.12 -13.03 -17.16
C GLU A 213 -3.88 -14.01 -18.04
N ASN A 214 -4.57 -13.50 -19.05
CA ASN A 214 -5.40 -14.25 -19.99
C ASN A 214 -6.61 -14.97 -19.37
N LYS A 215 -6.80 -14.89 -18.05
CA LYS A 215 -7.93 -15.45 -17.32
C LYS A 215 -8.83 -14.36 -16.75
N THR A 216 -8.29 -13.50 -15.89
CA THR A 216 -9.05 -12.42 -15.23
C THR A 216 -8.66 -11.03 -15.72
N TRP A 217 -7.53 -10.88 -16.42
CA TRP A 217 -7.19 -9.65 -17.11
C TRP A 217 -6.54 -9.93 -18.47
N LYS A 218 -6.58 -8.94 -19.36
CA LYS A 218 -5.96 -8.95 -20.68
C LYS A 218 -5.32 -7.60 -20.96
N HIS A 219 -4.23 -7.61 -21.70
CA HIS A 219 -3.59 -6.39 -22.21
C HIS A 219 -3.94 -6.15 -23.70
N ASP A 220 -3.71 -4.93 -24.18
CA ASP A 220 -3.88 -4.51 -25.59
C ASP A 220 -5.24 -4.91 -26.19
N VAL A 221 -6.32 -4.66 -25.45
CA VAL A 221 -7.67 -5.10 -25.85
C VAL A 221 -8.23 -4.19 -26.95
N PRO A 222 -8.53 -4.71 -28.15
CA PRO A 222 -9.08 -3.89 -29.22
C PRO A 222 -10.53 -3.48 -28.90
N LEU A 223 -10.85 -2.23 -29.21
CA LEU A 223 -12.17 -1.64 -29.03
C LEU A 223 -12.61 -0.99 -30.34
N ALA A 224 -13.66 -1.54 -30.95
CA ALA A 224 -14.23 -1.02 -32.18
C ALA A 224 -15.18 0.17 -31.92
N GLY A 225 -15.35 1.03 -32.93
CA GLY A 225 -16.29 2.15 -32.88
C GLY A 225 -15.74 3.42 -32.24
N MET A 226 -14.42 3.55 -32.15
CA MET A 226 -13.76 4.74 -31.61
C MET A 226 -13.79 5.89 -32.63
N HIS A 227 -13.91 7.13 -32.14
CA HIS A 227 -13.90 8.34 -32.96
C HIS A 227 -12.47 8.75 -33.36
N ASN A 228 -11.75 7.86 -34.03
CA ASN A 228 -10.42 8.09 -34.59
C ASN A 228 -10.36 7.64 -36.07
N GLU A 229 -9.28 7.97 -36.78
CA GLU A 229 -9.13 7.66 -38.22
C GLU A 229 -9.26 6.16 -38.54
N SER A 230 -8.83 5.29 -37.62
CA SER A 230 -8.89 3.83 -37.76
C SER A 230 -10.23 3.21 -37.35
N GLY A 231 -11.10 3.94 -36.65
CA GLY A 231 -12.31 3.41 -36.02
C GLY A 231 -12.07 2.40 -34.89
N VAL A 232 -10.82 2.19 -34.49
CA VAL A 232 -10.39 1.17 -33.51
C VAL A 232 -9.43 1.80 -32.50
N GLY A 233 -9.71 1.62 -31.21
CA GLY A 233 -8.81 1.93 -30.11
C GLY A 233 -8.26 0.67 -29.45
N PHE A 234 -7.25 0.83 -28.61
CA PHE A 234 -6.68 -0.24 -27.80
C PHE A 234 -6.65 0.21 -26.34
N ILE A 235 -7.23 -0.62 -25.48
CA ILE A 235 -7.21 -0.40 -24.03
C ILE A 235 -5.99 -1.15 -23.49
N ASP A 236 -5.12 -0.46 -22.76
CA ASP A 236 -3.86 -1.06 -22.28
C ASP A 236 -4.15 -2.30 -21.44
N TYR A 237 -5.11 -2.22 -20.50
CA TYR A 237 -5.59 -3.40 -19.79
C TYR A 237 -7.08 -3.37 -19.49
N VAL A 238 -7.71 -4.54 -19.53
CA VAL A 238 -9.09 -4.76 -19.08
C VAL A 238 -9.12 -5.86 -18.03
N LEU A 239 -9.75 -5.56 -16.90
CA LEU A 239 -9.95 -6.45 -15.76
C LEU A 239 -11.38 -6.99 -15.80
N TYR A 240 -11.56 -8.31 -15.71
CA TYR A 240 -12.84 -9.01 -15.89
C TYR A 240 -13.31 -9.74 -14.63
N ASP A 241 -14.63 -9.86 -14.47
CA ASP A 241 -15.22 -10.80 -13.51
C ASP A 241 -15.26 -12.24 -14.06
N ASP A 242 -15.79 -13.17 -13.25
CA ASP A 242 -15.93 -14.59 -13.63
C ASP A 242 -16.87 -14.82 -14.83
N MET A 243 -17.70 -13.83 -15.19
CA MET A 243 -18.58 -13.86 -16.36
C MET A 243 -17.98 -13.14 -17.58
N LEU A 244 -16.68 -12.81 -17.54
CA LEU A 244 -15.99 -12.05 -18.59
C LEU A 244 -16.62 -10.68 -18.88
N LYS A 245 -17.27 -10.08 -17.87
CA LYS A 245 -17.75 -8.71 -17.96
C LYS A 245 -16.70 -7.76 -17.38
N PRO A 246 -16.36 -6.64 -18.06
CA PRO A 246 -15.33 -5.70 -17.56
C PRO A 246 -15.70 -5.11 -16.20
N LEU A 247 -14.81 -5.24 -15.22
CA LEU A 247 -14.87 -4.61 -13.90
C LEU A 247 -14.12 -3.27 -13.91
N ALA A 248 -12.95 -3.24 -14.53
CA ALA A 248 -12.14 -2.03 -14.63
C ALA A 248 -11.31 -2.02 -15.92
N ILE A 249 -10.87 -0.83 -16.30
CA ILE A 249 -9.86 -0.59 -17.33
C ILE A 249 -8.67 0.12 -16.69
N ILE A 250 -7.46 -0.15 -17.19
CA ILE A 250 -6.26 0.56 -16.79
C ILE A 250 -5.68 1.22 -18.03
N GLU A 251 -5.42 2.51 -17.91
CA GLU A 251 -4.80 3.32 -18.95
C GLU A 251 -3.42 3.78 -18.44
N VAL A 252 -2.38 3.47 -19.22
CA VAL A 252 -0.98 3.70 -18.89
C VAL A 252 -0.49 4.98 -19.53
N LYS A 253 0.15 5.84 -18.73
CA LYS A 253 0.80 7.06 -19.23
C LYS A 253 2.26 7.12 -18.83
N ARG A 254 3.02 7.90 -19.61
CA ARG A 254 4.46 8.03 -19.38
C ARG A 254 4.76 8.81 -18.12
N SER A 255 4.05 9.90 -17.90
CA SER A 255 4.22 10.79 -16.75
C SER A 255 2.87 11.14 -16.12
N CYS A 256 2.93 11.75 -14.93
CA CYS A 256 1.76 12.26 -14.23
C CYS A 256 1.17 13.52 -14.89
N GLU A 257 1.94 14.21 -15.73
CA GLU A 257 1.52 15.39 -16.48
C GLU A 257 0.58 15.02 -17.64
N ASP A 258 0.79 13.85 -18.26
CA ASP A 258 -0.04 13.32 -19.35
C ASP A 258 -1.42 12.82 -18.88
N ARG A 259 -1.69 12.84 -17.57
CA ARG A 259 -2.91 12.28 -16.95
C ARG A 259 -4.20 12.89 -17.51
N ALA A 260 -4.20 14.19 -17.80
CA ALA A 260 -5.38 14.86 -18.33
C ALA A 260 -5.79 14.30 -19.71
N ALA A 261 -4.81 14.01 -20.57
CA ALA A 261 -5.05 13.39 -21.87
C ALA A 261 -5.50 11.92 -21.70
N GLY A 262 -4.83 11.17 -20.81
CA GLY A 262 -5.20 9.79 -20.50
C GLY A 262 -6.62 9.65 -19.95
N ARG A 263 -7.07 10.59 -19.12
CA ARG A 263 -8.42 10.61 -18.56
C ARG A 263 -9.49 10.66 -19.64
N LEU A 264 -9.33 11.53 -20.64
CA LEU A 264 -10.32 11.65 -21.71
C LEU A 264 -10.40 10.35 -22.51
N GLN A 265 -9.25 9.77 -22.85
CA GLN A 265 -9.16 8.51 -23.58
C GLN A 265 -9.82 7.35 -22.81
N ALA A 266 -9.47 7.19 -21.54
CA ALA A 266 -10.02 6.14 -20.69
C ALA A 266 -11.55 6.27 -20.54
N ARG A 267 -12.10 7.50 -20.44
CA ARG A 267 -13.55 7.71 -20.40
C ARG A 267 -14.25 7.26 -21.67
N LEU A 268 -13.68 7.55 -22.86
CA LEU A 268 -14.23 7.08 -24.13
C LEU A 268 -14.24 5.54 -24.22
N TYR A 269 -13.20 4.90 -23.68
CA TYR A 269 -13.15 3.44 -23.58
C TYR A 269 -14.22 2.90 -22.63
N ALA A 270 -14.38 3.50 -21.45
CA ALA A 270 -15.41 3.11 -20.49
C ALA A 270 -16.83 3.28 -21.05
N ASP A 271 -17.11 4.40 -21.76
CA ASP A 271 -18.41 4.66 -22.41
C ASP A 271 -18.75 3.59 -23.46
N SER A 272 -17.75 3.14 -24.22
CA SER A 272 -17.92 2.13 -25.27
C SER A 272 -18.17 0.75 -24.68
N LEU A 273 -17.40 0.36 -23.65
CA LEU A 273 -17.61 -0.89 -22.92
C LEU A 273 -18.96 -0.89 -22.19
N GLU A 274 -19.39 0.24 -21.66
CA GLU A 274 -20.71 0.39 -21.04
C GLU A 274 -21.83 0.09 -22.04
N LYS A 275 -21.76 0.62 -23.26
CA LYS A 275 -22.73 0.31 -24.32
C LYS A 275 -22.73 -1.17 -24.71
N GLN A 276 -21.56 -1.81 -24.73
CA GLN A 276 -21.42 -3.21 -25.14
C GLN A 276 -21.87 -4.19 -24.04
N TYR A 277 -21.52 -3.93 -22.79
CA TYR A 277 -21.70 -4.87 -21.68
C TYR A 277 -22.80 -4.46 -20.68
N GLY A 278 -23.38 -3.27 -20.82
CA GLY A 278 -24.39 -2.72 -19.90
C GLY A 278 -23.84 -2.49 -18.49
N ARG A 279 -22.53 -2.22 -18.35
CA ARG A 279 -21.89 -1.82 -17.09
C ARG A 279 -20.69 -0.96 -17.42
N ARG A 280 -20.64 0.22 -16.80
CA ARG A 280 -19.46 1.08 -16.82
C ARG A 280 -18.33 0.46 -15.98
N PRO A 281 -17.16 0.14 -16.56
CA PRO A 281 -16.00 -0.28 -15.78
C PRO A 281 -15.41 0.90 -14.99
N VAL A 282 -14.79 0.60 -13.84
CA VAL A 282 -13.96 1.56 -13.10
C VAL A 282 -12.71 1.88 -13.91
N ILE A 283 -12.22 3.12 -13.83
CA ILE A 283 -11.03 3.55 -14.56
C ILE A 283 -9.86 3.67 -13.59
N PHE A 284 -8.73 3.05 -13.93
CA PHE A 284 -7.44 3.33 -13.31
C PHE A 284 -6.52 4.04 -14.30
N LEU A 285 -5.90 5.13 -13.86
CA LEU A 285 -4.84 5.83 -14.59
C LEU A 285 -3.53 5.56 -13.86
N THR A 286 -2.52 5.03 -14.53
CA THR A 286 -1.25 4.69 -13.88
C THR A 286 -0.04 4.99 -14.75
N ASN A 287 1.10 5.21 -14.11
CA ASN A 287 2.41 5.24 -14.76
C ASN A 287 3.31 4.07 -14.31
N GLY A 288 2.77 3.13 -13.55
CA GLY A 288 3.50 2.02 -12.91
C GLY A 288 3.92 2.29 -11.46
N PHE A 289 3.90 3.54 -10.99
CA PHE A 289 4.31 3.92 -9.63
C PHE A 289 3.21 4.63 -8.86
N GLU A 290 2.51 5.53 -9.55
CA GLU A 290 1.36 6.24 -9.02
C GLU A 290 0.13 5.80 -9.80
N THR A 291 -0.93 5.51 -9.06
CA THR A 291 -2.20 5.05 -9.61
C THR A 291 -3.32 5.95 -9.10
N TRP A 292 -4.22 6.33 -10.00
CA TRP A 292 -5.43 7.09 -9.71
C TRP A 292 -6.65 6.28 -10.12
N ILE A 293 -7.74 6.47 -9.39
CA ILE A 293 -9.03 5.86 -9.67
C ILE A 293 -10.03 6.96 -10.07
N ASP A 294 -10.75 6.72 -11.16
CA ASP A 294 -12.00 7.39 -11.50
C ASP A 294 -13.11 6.33 -11.44
N ASP A 295 -13.93 6.45 -10.40
CA ASP A 295 -14.97 5.49 -10.07
C ASP A 295 -16.38 6.02 -10.41
N ASP A 296 -16.48 7.18 -11.06
CA ASP A 296 -17.73 7.86 -11.43
C ASP A 296 -18.63 8.30 -10.25
N HIS A 297 -18.16 8.15 -9.01
CA HIS A 297 -18.91 8.56 -7.82
C HIS A 297 -18.20 9.65 -7.04
N TYR A 298 -16.91 9.46 -6.76
CA TYR A 298 -16.07 10.47 -6.12
C TYR A 298 -15.17 11.14 -7.16
N PRO A 299 -14.67 12.36 -6.87
CA PRO A 299 -13.61 12.96 -7.66
C PRO A 299 -12.42 12.00 -7.82
N GLU A 300 -11.74 12.08 -8.97
CA GLU A 300 -10.52 11.31 -9.23
C GLU A 300 -9.52 11.52 -8.09
N ARG A 301 -8.93 10.41 -7.64
CA ARG A 301 -8.06 10.40 -6.46
C ARG A 301 -6.93 9.40 -6.61
N LYS A 302 -5.83 9.64 -5.90
CA LYS A 302 -4.70 8.70 -5.83
C LYS A 302 -5.08 7.51 -4.95
N VAL A 303 -4.68 6.32 -5.36
CA VAL A 303 -4.82 5.06 -4.62
C VAL A 303 -3.47 4.37 -4.50
N ALA A 304 -3.29 3.57 -3.45
CA ALA A 304 -2.02 2.86 -3.22
C ALA A 304 -1.74 1.75 -4.24
N ALA A 305 -2.79 1.10 -4.77
CA ALA A 305 -2.67 0.02 -5.75
C ALA A 305 -3.94 -0.10 -6.60
N ILE A 306 -3.85 -0.87 -7.68
CA ILE A 306 -5.03 -1.33 -8.42
C ILE A 306 -5.82 -2.29 -7.52
N TYR A 307 -7.14 -2.14 -7.48
CA TYR A 307 -7.98 -2.94 -6.59
C TYR A 307 -7.92 -4.43 -6.94
N ALA A 308 -7.98 -5.27 -5.91
CA ALA A 308 -8.19 -6.70 -6.09
C ALA A 308 -9.59 -6.95 -6.69
N ARG A 309 -9.74 -8.10 -7.35
CA ARG A 309 -10.98 -8.46 -8.03
C ARG A 309 -12.19 -8.48 -7.10
N GLN A 310 -12.04 -9.04 -5.91
CA GLN A 310 -13.10 -9.13 -4.90
C GLN A 310 -13.56 -7.74 -4.45
N ASP A 311 -12.65 -6.77 -4.35
CA ASP A 311 -12.99 -5.40 -3.96
C ASP A 311 -13.75 -4.66 -5.05
N LEU A 312 -13.37 -4.85 -6.32
CA LEU A 312 -14.15 -4.30 -7.44
C LEU A 312 -15.56 -4.92 -7.48
N GLN A 313 -15.68 -6.24 -7.29
CA GLN A 313 -16.98 -6.91 -7.22
C GLN A 313 -17.83 -6.36 -6.06
N LYS A 314 -17.24 -6.23 -4.87
CA LYS A 314 -17.88 -5.63 -3.70
C LYS A 314 -18.31 -4.18 -3.97
N LEU A 315 -17.48 -3.38 -4.64
CA LEU A 315 -17.79 -2.01 -5.03
C LEU A 315 -19.04 -1.95 -5.92
N PHE A 316 -19.17 -2.83 -6.91
CA PHE A 316 -20.38 -2.88 -7.74
C PHE A 316 -21.61 -3.32 -6.96
N SER A 317 -21.48 -4.34 -6.10
CA SER A 317 -22.58 -4.78 -5.21
C SER A 317 -23.05 -3.68 -4.27
N LEU A 318 -22.12 -2.89 -3.72
CA LEU A 318 -22.44 -1.73 -2.90
C LEU A 318 -23.17 -0.66 -3.70
N ARG A 319 -22.74 -0.36 -4.93
CA ARG A 319 -23.41 0.62 -5.81
C ARG A 319 -24.85 0.23 -6.11
N GLU A 320 -25.10 -1.05 -6.35
CA GLU A 320 -26.44 -1.57 -6.63
C GLU A 320 -27.34 -1.52 -5.39
N ALA A 321 -26.80 -1.81 -4.21
CA ALA A 321 -27.55 -1.80 -2.94
C ALA A 321 -27.72 -0.41 -2.33
N ARG A 322 -26.93 0.58 -2.77
CA ARG A 322 -26.86 1.90 -2.13
C ARG A 322 -28.18 2.67 -2.25
N THR A 323 -28.68 3.12 -1.11
CA THR A 323 -29.85 4.00 -1.01
C THR A 323 -29.48 5.35 -0.40
N SER A 324 -30.31 6.38 -0.60
CA SER A 324 -30.02 7.71 -0.06
C SER A 324 -30.01 7.71 1.46
N LEU A 325 -29.09 8.49 2.02
CA LEU A 325 -29.01 8.78 3.45
C LEU A 325 -29.83 10.03 3.85
N THR A 326 -30.58 10.62 2.91
CA THR A 326 -31.46 11.75 3.18
C THR A 326 -32.63 11.28 4.05
N HIS A 327 -32.87 11.96 5.18
CA HIS A 327 -33.96 11.67 6.13
C HIS A 327 -33.90 10.29 6.82
N VAL A 328 -32.72 9.66 6.91
CA VAL A 328 -32.56 8.39 7.63
C VAL A 328 -33.00 8.44 9.09
N ALA A 329 -33.61 7.36 9.54
CA ALA A 329 -33.93 7.12 10.94
C ALA A 329 -32.70 6.57 11.66
N VAL A 330 -32.29 7.23 12.74
CA VAL A 330 -31.20 6.74 13.58
C VAL A 330 -31.81 5.91 14.70
N ASP A 331 -31.29 4.70 14.89
CA ASP A 331 -31.72 3.81 15.97
C ASP A 331 -31.44 4.44 17.34
N LYS A 332 -32.51 4.88 18.02
CA LYS A 332 -32.42 5.53 19.34
C LYS A 332 -32.02 4.57 20.45
N THR A 333 -32.09 3.25 20.23
CA THR A 333 -31.55 2.28 21.20
C THR A 333 -30.02 2.37 21.23
N ILE A 334 -29.39 2.65 20.09
CA ILE A 334 -27.94 2.86 19.96
C ILE A 334 -27.59 4.33 20.23
N ALA A 335 -28.32 5.30 19.69
CA ALA A 335 -28.05 6.73 19.88
C ALA A 335 -29.21 7.40 20.65
N PRO A 336 -29.31 7.22 21.99
CA PRO A 336 -30.44 7.73 22.77
C PRO A 336 -30.47 9.26 22.89
N ARG A 337 -29.32 9.94 22.73
CA ARG A 337 -29.22 11.40 22.94
C ARG A 337 -29.34 12.14 21.62
N GLN A 338 -30.05 13.28 21.62
CA GLN A 338 -30.30 14.06 20.40
C GLN A 338 -29.01 14.49 19.70
N TYR A 339 -27.96 14.85 20.44
CA TYR A 339 -26.67 15.22 19.83
C TYR A 339 -26.01 14.07 19.07
N GLN A 340 -26.25 12.80 19.47
CA GLN A 340 -25.72 11.62 18.77
C GLN A 340 -26.47 11.44 17.45
N VAL A 341 -27.80 11.57 17.48
CA VAL A 341 -28.64 11.55 16.28
C VAL A 341 -28.23 12.66 15.30
N ASP A 342 -28.01 13.87 15.81
CA ASP A 342 -27.57 15.01 15.00
C ASP A 342 -26.18 14.77 14.40
N ALA A 343 -25.25 14.19 15.15
CA ALA A 343 -23.91 13.85 14.66
C ALA A 343 -23.95 12.78 13.56
N VAL A 344 -24.75 11.73 13.74
CA VAL A 344 -24.95 10.68 12.72
C VAL A 344 -25.54 11.28 11.45
N LYS A 345 -26.59 12.11 11.56
CA LYS A 345 -27.21 12.77 10.41
C LYS A 345 -26.25 13.72 9.70
N ALA A 346 -25.41 14.44 10.44
CA ALA A 346 -24.42 15.32 9.84
C ALA A 346 -23.32 14.55 9.09
N ALA A 347 -22.90 13.40 9.61
CA ALA A 347 -21.97 12.51 8.90
C ALA A 347 -22.62 11.93 7.63
N CYS A 348 -23.88 11.50 7.72
CA CYS A 348 -24.65 11.04 6.55
C CYS A 348 -24.77 12.12 5.46
N ASP A 349 -25.10 13.36 5.84
CA ASP A 349 -25.16 14.51 4.92
C ASP A 349 -23.80 14.82 4.28
N ALA A 350 -22.70 14.66 5.03
CA ALA A 350 -21.36 14.82 4.49
C ALA A 350 -21.02 13.76 3.43
N LEU A 351 -21.35 12.49 3.70
CA LEU A 351 -21.04 11.36 2.83
C LEU A 351 -21.95 11.31 1.58
N ASP A 352 -23.25 11.59 1.73
CA ASP A 352 -24.25 11.54 0.65
C ASP A 352 -24.36 12.87 -0.08
N ALA A 353 -25.06 13.85 0.49
CA ALA A 353 -25.42 15.08 -0.20
C ALA A 353 -24.21 15.96 -0.59
N LYS A 354 -23.14 15.96 0.23
CA LYS A 354 -21.93 16.75 -0.02
C LYS A 354 -20.82 15.98 -0.73
N ASN A 355 -21.03 14.69 -1.02
CA ASN A 355 -20.07 13.81 -1.68
C ASN A 355 -18.65 13.86 -1.08
N ARG A 356 -18.54 13.96 0.25
CA ARG A 356 -17.24 14.01 0.94
C ARG A 356 -16.81 12.60 1.30
N ARG A 357 -15.51 12.32 1.19
CA ARG A 357 -14.91 11.07 1.67
C ARG A 357 -14.39 11.16 3.09
N ARG A 358 -14.44 12.33 3.72
CA ARG A 358 -13.89 12.57 5.05
C ARG A 358 -14.86 13.38 5.90
N ALA A 359 -15.02 12.95 7.14
CA ALA A 359 -15.82 13.63 8.15
C ALA A 359 -15.11 13.57 9.51
N LEU A 360 -15.20 14.64 10.30
CA LEU A 360 -14.64 14.72 11.64
C LEU A 360 -15.75 15.04 12.64
N LEU A 361 -15.95 14.15 13.62
CA LEU A 361 -16.88 14.36 14.73
C LEU A 361 -16.10 14.83 15.96
N VAL A 362 -16.34 16.09 16.34
CA VAL A 362 -15.79 16.70 17.55
C VAL A 362 -16.81 16.59 18.68
N MET A 363 -16.56 15.74 19.66
CA MET A 363 -17.49 15.47 20.76
C MET A 363 -16.77 15.55 22.11
N ALA A 364 -17.42 16.10 23.13
CA ALA A 364 -16.82 16.24 24.45
C ALA A 364 -16.37 14.88 25.04
N PRO A 365 -15.34 14.85 25.90
CA PRO A 365 -15.00 13.65 26.67
C PRO A 365 -16.23 13.11 27.40
N GLY A 366 -16.41 11.79 27.41
CA GLY A 366 -17.58 11.14 28.01
C GLY A 366 -18.87 11.20 27.17
N ALA A 367 -18.88 11.84 26.00
CA ALA A 367 -20.07 11.90 25.12
C ALA A 367 -20.39 10.58 24.38
N GLU A 368 -19.70 9.48 24.72
CA GLU A 368 -19.87 8.16 24.10
C GLU A 368 -19.67 8.19 22.57
N ARG A 369 -18.51 8.71 22.12
CA ARG A 369 -18.13 8.82 20.70
C ARG A 369 -18.24 7.49 19.96
N THR A 370 -17.70 6.42 20.53
CA THR A 370 -17.75 5.07 19.96
C THR A 370 -19.19 4.62 19.71
N ARG A 371 -20.10 4.86 20.66
CA ARG A 371 -21.53 4.54 20.52
C ARG A 371 -22.17 5.29 19.35
N THR A 372 -21.78 6.55 19.15
CA THR A 372 -22.24 7.38 18.01
C THR A 372 -21.70 6.84 16.69
N ALA A 373 -20.44 6.39 16.66
CA ALA A 373 -19.85 5.75 15.50
C ALA A 373 -20.56 4.44 15.13
N VAL A 374 -20.90 3.59 16.12
CA VAL A 374 -21.69 2.37 15.89
C VAL A 374 -23.05 2.69 15.27
N ALA A 375 -23.75 3.73 15.77
CA ALA A 375 -25.03 4.15 15.19
C ALA A 375 -24.89 4.60 13.73
N LEU A 376 -23.83 5.32 13.39
CA LEU A 376 -23.53 5.70 12.01
C LEU A 376 -23.25 4.46 11.15
N CYS A 377 -22.41 3.53 11.63
CA CYS A 377 -22.10 2.29 10.92
C CYS A 377 -23.35 1.47 10.61
N LYS A 378 -24.28 1.36 11.56
CA LYS A 378 -25.54 0.65 11.35
C LYS A 378 -26.35 1.27 10.22
N VAL A 379 -26.53 2.60 10.24
CA VAL A 379 -27.21 3.34 9.17
C VAL A 379 -26.52 3.11 7.82
N LEU A 380 -25.20 3.27 7.74
CA LEU A 380 -24.47 3.08 6.49
C LEU A 380 -24.57 1.64 5.97
N PHE A 381 -24.54 0.65 6.86
CA PHE A 381 -24.63 -0.76 6.50
C PHE A 381 -26.03 -1.12 5.97
N GLU A 382 -27.08 -0.72 6.69
CA GLU A 382 -28.49 -0.96 6.31
C GLU A 382 -28.85 -0.30 4.97
N HIS A 383 -28.23 0.85 4.67
CA HIS A 383 -28.44 1.60 3.43
C HIS A 383 -27.48 1.22 2.29
N GLY A 384 -26.67 0.15 2.45
CA GLY A 384 -25.81 -0.35 1.38
C GLY A 384 -24.59 0.52 1.08
N TRP A 385 -24.14 1.35 2.03
CA TRP A 385 -22.95 2.19 1.86
C TRP A 385 -21.65 1.47 2.23
N VAL A 386 -21.69 0.57 3.22
CA VAL A 386 -20.51 -0.11 3.77
C VAL A 386 -20.80 -1.57 4.04
N ARG A 387 -19.78 -2.43 3.94
CA ARG A 387 -19.82 -3.82 4.39
C ARG A 387 -18.67 -4.15 5.34
N ASN A 388 -17.48 -3.65 5.03
CA ASN A 388 -16.27 -3.88 5.81
C ASN A 388 -15.83 -2.57 6.47
N ILE A 389 -15.66 -2.58 7.79
CA ILE A 389 -15.36 -1.41 8.62
C ILE A 389 -14.06 -1.68 9.38
N LEU A 390 -13.16 -0.71 9.38
CA LEU A 390 -11.95 -0.73 10.20
C LEU A 390 -12.02 0.35 11.27
N PHE A 391 -11.93 -0.04 12.54
CA PHE A 391 -11.82 0.87 13.68
C PHE A 391 -10.38 0.88 14.19
N LEU A 392 -9.75 2.06 14.18
CA LEU A 392 -8.38 2.29 14.62
C LEU A 392 -8.34 3.13 15.89
N SER A 393 -7.46 2.76 16.82
CA SER A 393 -7.16 3.52 18.04
C SER A 393 -5.69 3.37 18.44
N ASP A 394 -5.21 4.22 19.35
CA ASP A 394 -3.81 4.19 19.79
C ASP A 394 -3.50 3.02 20.73
N THR A 395 -4.47 2.60 21.54
CA THR A 395 -4.23 1.66 22.65
C THR A 395 -5.11 0.42 22.55
N ALA A 396 -4.57 -0.74 22.94
CA ALA A 396 -5.32 -1.99 22.93
C ALA A 396 -6.58 -1.93 23.81
N SER A 397 -6.55 -1.17 24.93
CA SER A 397 -7.72 -1.01 25.79
C SER A 397 -8.88 -0.28 25.10
N SER A 398 -8.59 0.78 24.34
CA SER A 398 -9.60 1.46 23.52
C SER A 398 -10.18 0.54 22.45
N VAL A 399 -9.34 -0.30 21.84
CA VAL A 399 -9.76 -1.29 20.83
C VAL A 399 -10.69 -2.34 21.45
N SER A 400 -10.35 -2.91 22.60
CA SER A 400 -11.21 -3.89 23.29
C SER A 400 -12.55 -3.28 23.73
N LEU A 401 -12.56 -2.00 24.14
CA LEU A 401 -13.79 -1.26 24.43
C LEU A 401 -14.64 -1.05 23.18
N ALA A 402 -14.02 -0.67 22.06
CA ALA A 402 -14.71 -0.50 20.79
C ALA A 402 -15.33 -1.83 20.30
N LYS A 403 -14.56 -2.92 20.29
CA LYS A 403 -15.06 -4.26 19.92
C LYS A 403 -16.28 -4.65 20.75
N ARG A 404 -16.23 -4.45 22.07
CA ARG A 404 -17.38 -4.72 22.96
C ARG A 404 -18.58 -3.83 22.63
N CYS A 405 -18.35 -2.56 22.31
CA CYS A 405 -19.41 -1.63 21.94
C CYS A 405 -20.10 -2.03 20.63
N PHE A 406 -19.32 -2.36 19.59
CA PHE A 406 -19.84 -2.86 18.30
C PHE A 406 -20.61 -4.17 18.50
N ALA A 407 -20.01 -5.17 19.15
CA ALA A 407 -20.64 -6.48 19.35
C ALA A 407 -21.96 -6.41 20.12
N ASN A 408 -22.07 -5.51 21.11
CA ASN A 408 -23.28 -5.38 21.93
C ASN A 408 -24.40 -4.55 21.28
N LEU A 409 -24.04 -3.54 20.49
CA LEU A 409 -25.00 -2.57 19.95
C LEU A 409 -25.34 -2.81 18.47
N PHE A 410 -24.52 -3.58 17.76
CA PHE A 410 -24.72 -3.95 16.37
C PHE A 410 -24.46 -5.45 16.18
N SER A 411 -25.37 -6.26 16.72
CA SER A 411 -25.26 -7.73 16.75
C SER A 411 -25.34 -8.41 15.39
N ASP A 412 -25.77 -7.69 14.34
CA ASP A 412 -26.00 -8.26 13.01
C ASP A 412 -24.70 -8.42 12.21
N ILE A 413 -23.57 -7.93 12.74
CA ILE A 413 -22.27 -8.01 12.08
C ILE A 413 -21.25 -8.77 12.91
N SER A 414 -20.31 -9.43 12.22
CA SER A 414 -19.15 -10.04 12.86
C SER A 414 -18.13 -8.96 13.24
N VAL A 415 -17.58 -9.06 14.44
CA VAL A 415 -16.60 -8.10 14.98
C VAL A 415 -15.39 -8.85 15.53
N THR A 416 -14.18 -8.41 15.18
CA THR A 416 -12.93 -8.95 15.72
C THR A 416 -12.05 -7.87 16.33
N ASN A 417 -11.13 -8.29 17.20
CA ASN A 417 -10.08 -7.46 17.77
C ASN A 417 -8.71 -8.05 17.37
N LEU A 418 -8.01 -7.43 16.42
CA LEU A 418 -6.72 -7.94 15.91
C LEU A 418 -5.61 -7.97 16.97
N CYS A 419 -5.75 -7.22 18.07
CA CYS A 419 -4.79 -7.23 19.17
C CYS A 419 -4.90 -8.51 20.03
N GLU A 420 -6.05 -9.17 20.02
CA GLU A 420 -6.36 -10.33 20.88
C GLU A 420 -6.65 -11.61 20.06
N GLU A 421 -7.41 -11.47 18.98
CA GLU A 421 -7.91 -12.55 18.13
C GLU A 421 -7.21 -12.49 16.76
N LYS A 422 -6.36 -13.48 16.44
CA LYS A 422 -5.59 -13.48 15.20
C LYS A 422 -6.27 -14.19 14.03
N ASN A 423 -7.40 -14.87 14.26
CA ASN A 423 -7.94 -15.85 13.31
C ASN A 423 -9.27 -15.44 12.66
N ASN A 424 -9.96 -14.40 13.16
CA ASN A 424 -11.25 -13.95 12.61
C ASN A 424 -11.06 -12.74 11.66
N LEU A 425 -10.23 -12.90 10.65
CA LEU A 425 -9.77 -11.82 9.78
C LEU A 425 -10.83 -11.38 8.75
N PHE A 426 -11.83 -12.21 8.50
CA PHE A 426 -12.97 -11.93 7.62
C PHE A 426 -14.17 -11.28 8.34
N ALA A 427 -13.95 -10.72 9.54
CA ALA A 427 -14.99 -10.01 10.25
C ALA A 427 -15.40 -8.72 9.52
N GLN A 428 -16.69 -8.39 9.54
CA GLN A 428 -17.22 -7.17 8.92
C GLN A 428 -16.76 -5.90 9.64
N CYS A 429 -16.50 -5.98 10.95
CA CYS A 429 -15.85 -4.92 11.70
C CYS A 429 -14.55 -5.41 12.33
N VAL A 430 -13.45 -4.83 11.86
CA VAL A 430 -12.10 -5.11 12.35
C VAL A 430 -11.68 -3.98 13.28
N CYS A 431 -11.47 -4.28 14.55
CA CYS A 431 -10.93 -3.34 15.53
C CYS A 431 -9.43 -3.61 15.72
N SER A 432 -8.59 -2.58 15.58
CA SER A 432 -7.12 -2.73 15.68
C SER A 432 -6.45 -1.48 16.23
N THR A 433 -5.26 -1.63 16.78
CA THR A 433 -4.38 -0.46 16.95
C THR A 433 -3.72 -0.10 15.62
N TYR A 434 -3.28 1.16 15.48
CA TYR A 434 -2.51 1.56 14.30
C TYR A 434 -1.26 0.68 14.11
N GLN A 435 -0.51 0.42 15.18
CA GLN A 435 0.67 -0.45 15.17
C GLN A 435 0.34 -1.88 14.68
N THR A 436 -0.70 -2.49 15.25
CA THR A 436 -1.10 -3.85 14.87
C THR A 436 -1.55 -3.89 13.41
N MET A 437 -2.31 -2.90 12.95
CA MET A 437 -2.74 -2.85 11.55
C MET A 437 -1.56 -2.64 10.59
N PHE A 438 -0.61 -1.79 10.95
CA PHE A 438 0.59 -1.55 10.15
C PHE A 438 1.37 -2.84 9.91
N ASN A 439 1.57 -3.63 10.96
CA ASN A 439 2.29 -4.90 10.87
C ASN A 439 1.55 -5.95 10.01
N ARG A 440 0.22 -5.80 9.87
CA ARG A 440 -0.65 -6.75 9.17
C ARG A 440 -1.02 -6.36 7.75
N ILE A 441 -0.67 -5.15 7.32
CA ILE A 441 -1.11 -4.62 6.03
C ILE A 441 -0.52 -5.40 4.85
N ASP A 442 0.63 -6.04 5.08
CA ASP A 442 1.33 -6.90 4.13
C ASP A 442 1.26 -8.39 4.52
N GLU A 443 0.47 -8.77 5.54
CA GLU A 443 0.22 -10.18 5.84
C GLU A 443 -0.72 -10.80 4.78
N GLU A 444 -0.52 -12.08 4.49
CA GLU A 444 -1.27 -12.85 3.50
C GLU A 444 -2.02 -14.03 4.15
N ASP A 445 -3.09 -14.49 3.51
CA ASP A 445 -3.84 -15.69 3.94
C ASP A 445 -3.21 -17.00 3.43
N ASP A 446 -3.80 -18.14 3.79
CA ASP A 446 -3.35 -19.47 3.37
C ASP A 446 -3.42 -19.69 1.84
N ASP A 447 -4.14 -18.81 1.10
CA ASP A 447 -4.28 -18.81 -0.35
C ASP A 447 -3.30 -17.80 -1.02
N ASP A 448 -2.30 -17.30 -0.29
CA ASP A 448 -1.30 -16.32 -0.75
C ASP A 448 -1.94 -15.04 -1.33
N ARG A 449 -3.01 -14.57 -0.67
CA ARG A 449 -3.67 -13.30 -0.95
C ARG A 449 -3.46 -12.36 0.22
N LYS A 450 -3.21 -11.08 -0.08
CA LYS A 450 -3.22 -10.03 0.95
C LYS A 450 -4.49 -10.09 1.78
N LEU A 451 -4.35 -10.21 3.09
CA LEU A 451 -5.47 -10.23 4.03
C LEU A 451 -6.31 -8.96 3.92
N PHE A 452 -5.62 -7.82 3.89
CA PHE A 452 -6.21 -6.49 3.78
C PHE A 452 -5.66 -5.79 2.55
N THR A 453 -6.34 -5.95 1.43
CA THR A 453 -6.10 -5.18 0.20
C THR A 453 -6.46 -3.70 0.39
N ASN A 454 -5.95 -2.84 -0.49
CA ASN A 454 -6.23 -1.40 -0.43
C ASN A 454 -7.72 -1.04 -0.61
N GLY A 455 -8.50 -1.92 -1.25
CA GLY A 455 -9.95 -1.79 -1.37
C GLY A 455 -10.75 -2.57 -0.32
N HIS A 456 -10.10 -3.22 0.67
CA HIS A 456 -10.75 -4.16 1.59
C HIS A 456 -11.83 -3.52 2.46
N PHE A 457 -11.57 -2.34 3.01
CA PHE A 457 -12.50 -1.62 3.89
C PHE A 457 -13.32 -0.59 3.11
N ASP A 458 -14.57 -0.40 3.52
CA ASP A 458 -15.50 0.59 2.97
C ASP A 458 -15.65 1.81 3.88
N LEU A 459 -15.16 1.73 5.12
CA LEU A 459 -15.12 2.82 6.08
C LEU A 459 -13.97 2.65 7.07
N LEU A 460 -13.18 3.70 7.25
CA LEU A 460 -12.21 3.80 8.34
C LEU A 460 -12.77 4.69 9.46
N ILE A 461 -12.65 4.25 10.70
CA ILE A 461 -12.95 5.06 11.88
C ILE A 461 -11.64 5.27 12.64
N CYS A 462 -11.22 6.53 12.76
CA CYS A 462 -9.99 6.91 13.45
C CYS A 462 -10.37 7.54 14.80
N ASP A 463 -10.19 6.79 15.88
CA ASP A 463 -10.34 7.33 17.23
C ASP A 463 -9.11 8.17 17.61
N GLU A 464 -9.34 9.27 18.33
CA GLU A 464 -8.34 10.30 18.63
C GLU A 464 -7.56 10.78 17.39
N ALA A 465 -8.30 11.08 16.32
CA ALA A 465 -7.77 11.29 14.97
C ALA A 465 -6.60 12.29 14.87
N GLN A 466 -6.50 13.28 15.78
CA GLN A 466 -5.38 14.22 15.81
C GLN A 466 -4.00 13.57 15.95
N ARG A 467 -3.88 12.44 16.65
CA ARG A 467 -2.58 11.77 16.86
C ARG A 467 -2.18 10.89 15.67
N SER A 468 -3.18 10.37 14.96
CA SER A 468 -2.99 9.43 13.84
C SER A 468 -2.43 10.07 12.57
N ILE A 469 -2.59 11.38 12.41
CA ILE A 469 -2.26 12.10 11.16
C ILE A 469 -0.78 12.55 11.13
N ASP A 470 -0.17 12.75 12.30
CA ASP A 470 1.19 13.31 12.44
C ASP A 470 2.26 12.23 12.67
N THR A 471 1.96 10.95 12.39
CA THR A 471 2.85 9.81 12.67
C THR A 471 3.04 8.93 11.42
N ALA A 472 3.94 7.94 11.52
CA ALA A 472 4.15 6.90 10.51
C ALA A 472 2.86 6.16 10.09
N TYR A 473 1.80 6.24 10.90
CA TYR A 473 0.50 5.62 10.64
C TYR A 473 -0.33 6.29 9.54
N ARG A 474 0.08 7.48 9.06
CA ARG A 474 -0.54 8.11 7.89
C ARG A 474 -0.49 7.20 6.66
N GLU A 475 0.51 6.34 6.55
CA GLU A 475 0.60 5.36 5.47
C GLU A 475 -0.55 4.36 5.47
N ILE A 476 -1.07 3.94 6.63
CA ILE A 476 -2.27 3.08 6.73
C ILE A 476 -3.47 3.81 6.11
N LEU A 477 -3.62 5.09 6.43
CA LEU A 477 -4.70 5.92 5.93
C LEU A 477 -4.56 6.20 4.43
N ASN A 478 -3.34 6.28 3.91
CA ASN A 478 -3.08 6.44 2.48
C ASN A 478 -3.23 5.12 1.72
N TYR A 479 -3.01 3.98 2.38
CA TYR A 479 -3.13 2.65 1.79
C TYR A 479 -4.59 2.28 1.52
N PHE A 480 -5.46 2.36 2.53
CA PHE A 480 -6.87 2.00 2.38
C PHE A 480 -7.67 3.11 1.70
N ASP A 481 -8.21 2.82 0.52
CA ASP A 481 -9.01 3.77 -0.24
C ASP A 481 -10.50 3.71 0.17
N ALA A 482 -10.79 4.21 1.36
CA ALA A 482 -12.13 4.23 1.95
C ALA A 482 -12.52 5.61 2.52
N PRO A 483 -13.82 5.96 2.57
CA PRO A 483 -14.30 7.06 3.39
C PRO A 483 -13.80 6.96 4.84
N MET A 484 -13.52 8.11 5.46
CA MET A 484 -12.93 8.20 6.80
C MET A 484 -13.78 9.03 7.76
N LEU A 485 -14.01 8.48 8.94
CA LEU A 485 -14.62 9.15 10.08
C LEU A 485 -13.57 9.36 11.18
N GLY A 486 -13.16 10.60 11.39
CA GLY A 486 -12.35 10.98 12.55
C GLY A 486 -13.24 11.22 13.77
N LEU A 487 -12.82 10.71 14.92
CA LEU A 487 -13.42 11.00 16.22
C LEU A 487 -12.41 11.76 17.09
N THR A 488 -12.79 12.90 17.63
CA THR A 488 -11.92 13.67 18.53
C THR A 488 -12.70 14.37 19.63
N ALA A 489 -12.04 14.53 20.79
CA ALA A 489 -12.53 15.35 21.88
C ALA A 489 -11.86 16.71 21.95
N THR A 490 -10.81 16.92 21.15
CA THR A 490 -10.09 18.17 21.11
C THR A 490 -10.94 19.19 20.32
N PRO A 491 -11.18 20.40 20.85
CA PRO A 491 -11.95 21.42 20.13
C PRO A 491 -11.11 22.08 19.03
N LYS A 492 -11.79 22.64 18.02
CA LYS A 492 -11.19 23.27 16.83
C LYS A 492 -10.00 24.20 17.10
N ASN A 493 -10.12 25.03 18.12
CA ASN A 493 -9.13 26.06 18.43
C ASN A 493 -7.82 25.50 19.00
N LYS A 494 -7.77 24.20 19.32
CA LYS A 494 -6.62 23.49 19.89
C LYS A 494 -6.13 22.33 19.02
N LEU A 495 -6.78 22.09 17.88
CA LEU A 495 -6.38 21.06 16.93
C LEU A 495 -5.42 21.67 15.92
N ASP A 496 -4.40 20.91 15.56
CA ASP A 496 -3.43 21.35 14.56
C ASP A 496 -4.10 21.54 13.19
N LYS A 497 -3.63 22.56 12.46
CA LYS A 497 -4.14 22.90 11.13
C LYS A 497 -4.12 21.69 10.18
N ASN A 498 -3.13 20.81 10.34
CA ASN A 498 -2.95 19.60 9.55
C ASN A 498 -4.13 18.63 9.69
N THR A 499 -4.66 18.44 10.90
CA THR A 499 -5.79 17.52 11.11
C THR A 499 -7.07 18.03 10.44
N TYR A 500 -7.34 19.34 10.52
CA TYR A 500 -8.48 19.93 9.85
C TYR A 500 -8.36 19.90 8.32
N ALA A 501 -7.16 20.20 7.80
CA ALA A 501 -6.87 20.12 6.38
C ALA A 501 -7.05 18.68 5.88
N PHE A 502 -6.58 17.69 6.64
CA PHE A 502 -6.73 16.29 6.29
C PHE A 502 -8.20 15.86 6.20
N PHE A 503 -9.03 16.20 7.18
CA PHE A 503 -10.46 15.83 7.17
C PHE A 503 -11.37 16.78 6.37
N GLU A 504 -10.80 17.78 5.68
CA GLU A 504 -11.55 18.79 4.91
C GLU A 504 -12.71 19.40 5.72
N ALA A 505 -12.50 19.52 7.04
CA ALA A 505 -13.54 19.73 8.03
C ALA A 505 -13.92 21.20 8.21
N GLU A 506 -13.98 21.97 7.12
CA GLU A 506 -14.48 23.35 7.15
C GLU A 506 -16.01 23.43 7.38
N GLY A 507 -16.75 22.31 7.29
CA GLY A 507 -18.22 22.34 7.16
C GLY A 507 -19.07 21.52 8.12
N VAL A 508 -18.53 20.75 9.07
CA VAL A 508 -19.33 19.97 10.03
C VAL A 508 -18.94 20.32 11.46
N GLN A 509 -19.54 21.38 11.98
CA GLN A 509 -19.37 21.83 13.37
C GLN A 509 -20.71 21.72 14.09
N ARG A 510 -20.84 20.77 15.02
CA ARG A 510 -21.82 20.87 16.11
C ARG A 510 -21.12 20.49 17.41
N SER A 511 -20.69 21.51 18.15
CA SER A 511 -20.16 21.32 19.50
C SER A 511 -21.32 20.89 20.41
N ALA A 512 -21.22 19.69 20.99
CA ALA A 512 -22.10 19.24 22.08
C ALA A 512 -21.81 19.99 23.41
N GLN A 513 -21.27 21.21 23.37
CA GLN A 513 -20.99 22.02 24.56
C GLN A 513 -22.23 22.76 25.10
N LYS A 514 -23.37 22.75 24.39
CA LYS A 514 -24.56 23.53 24.77
C LYS A 514 -25.74 22.73 25.32
N SER A 515 -25.57 21.43 25.61
CA SER A 515 -26.69 20.60 26.08
C SER A 515 -26.30 19.54 27.12
N MET A 516 -25.29 19.84 27.96
CA MET A 516 -25.14 19.16 29.25
C MET A 516 -25.84 19.96 30.33
#